data_AF-A0A257NE24-F1
#
_entry.id   AF-A0A257NE24-F1
#
_cell.length_a   1.000
_cell.length_b   1.000
_cell.length_c   1.000
_cell.angle_alpha   90.00
_cell.angle_beta   90.00
_cell.angle_gamma   90.00
#
_symmetry.space_group_name_H-M   'P 1'
#
loop_
_entity.id
_entity.type
_entity.pdbx_description
1 polymer ?
#
loop_
_entity_poly.entity_id
_entity_poly.type
_entity_poly.pdbx_seq_one_letter_code
_entity_poly.pdbx_strand_id
1 'polypeptide(L)'
;MDEIITTLGILSPTLAPRTFKQLSLIVEAVLAMTGRVTMLGISRWTEKGGSYRTVQRFFKAKIDWPRLRWQLVKPHTLETKGTWLLIGDEVMVTKSGQQTHGLGIFFHPFTTRRCLACAF
;
A
#
# COMPACT_ATOMS: atom_id res chain seq x y z
N MET A 1 14.62 -11.55 -4.86
CA MET A 1 13.88 -11.13 -3.63
C MET A 1 14.67 -10.05 -2.88
N ASP A 2 16.01 -10.14 -2.85
CA ASP A 2 16.91 -9.12 -2.28
C ASP A 2 16.73 -7.71 -2.88
N GLU A 3 16.38 -7.58 -4.17
CA GLU A 3 16.12 -6.30 -4.83
C GLU A 3 14.91 -5.54 -4.26
N ILE A 4 13.87 -6.26 -3.82
CA ILE A 4 12.67 -5.63 -3.22
C ILE A 4 13.01 -5.13 -1.82
N ILE A 5 13.72 -5.93 -1.02
CA ILE A 5 14.10 -5.57 0.35
C ILE A 5 15.08 -4.39 0.33
N THR A 6 16.02 -4.35 -0.62
CA THR A 6 16.94 -3.23 -0.81
C THR A 6 16.21 -1.95 -1.19
N THR A 7 15.21 -2.02 -2.08
CA THR A 7 14.34 -0.87 -2.43
C THR A 7 13.58 -0.37 -1.20
N LEU A 8 13.05 -1.29 -0.37
CA LEU A 8 12.37 -0.92 0.88
C LEU A 8 13.32 -0.30 1.91
N GLY A 9 14.62 -0.57 1.85
CA GLY A 9 15.63 0.01 2.75
C GLY A 9 15.58 1.54 2.84
N ILE A 10 15.17 2.20 1.76
CA ILE A 10 14.98 3.66 1.66
C ILE A 10 13.94 4.16 2.68
N LEU A 11 13.00 3.32 3.09
CA LEU A 11 11.93 3.66 4.03
C LEU A 11 12.33 3.52 5.50
N SER A 12 13.41 2.78 5.80
CA SER A 12 13.92 2.54 7.15
C SER A 12 13.98 3.79 8.04
N PRO A 13 14.53 4.96 7.60
CA PRO A 13 14.60 6.15 8.45
C PRO A 13 13.25 6.81 8.76
N THR A 14 12.18 6.46 8.04
CA THR A 14 10.85 7.07 8.22
C THR A 14 9.89 6.24 9.05
N LEU A 15 10.23 4.98 9.31
CA LEU A 15 9.38 4.05 10.03
C LEU A 15 10.07 3.57 11.30
N ALA A 16 9.29 3.31 12.34
CA ALA A 16 9.79 2.57 13.49
C ALA A 16 10.30 1.19 13.02
N PRO A 17 11.41 0.66 13.59
CA PRO A 17 12.02 -0.60 13.15
C PRO A 17 11.04 -1.78 13.13
N ARG A 18 10.09 -1.79 14.08
CA ARG A 18 9.03 -2.80 14.14
C ARG A 18 8.07 -2.68 12.95
N THR A 19 7.58 -1.48 12.67
CA THR A 19 6.64 -1.23 11.56
C THR A 19 7.30 -1.49 10.22
N PHE A 20 8.59 -1.17 10.08
CA PHE A 20 9.38 -1.48 8.90
C PHE A 20 9.47 -3.00 8.65
N LYS A 21 9.85 -3.79 9.65
CA LYS A 21 9.88 -5.26 9.54
C LYS A 21 8.50 -5.84 9.16
N GLN A 22 7.43 -5.29 9.74
CA GLN A 22 6.07 -5.70 9.40
C GLN A 22 5.71 -5.34 7.95
N LEU A 23 6.12 -4.17 7.47
CA LEU A 23 5.92 -3.75 6.09
C LEU A 23 6.65 -4.70 5.12
N SER A 24 7.91 -5.02 5.37
CA SER A 24 8.69 -5.93 4.52
C SER A 24 8.01 -7.29 4.38
N LEU A 25 7.59 -7.90 5.49
CA LEU A 25 6.85 -9.17 5.48
C LEU A 25 5.54 -9.08 4.69
N ILE A 26 4.79 -7.99 4.87
CA ILE A 26 3.52 -7.78 4.16
C ILE A 26 3.75 -7.62 2.67
N VAL A 27 4.76 -6.83 2.25
CA VAL A 27 5.10 -6.63 0.84
C VAL A 27 5.48 -7.95 0.18
N GLU A 28 6.34 -8.75 0.81
CA GLU A 28 6.72 -10.07 0.31
C GLU A 28 5.51 -10.98 0.12
N ALA A 29 4.64 -11.07 1.14
CA ALA A 29 3.43 -11.89 1.06
C ALA A 29 2.48 -11.40 -0.04
N VAL A 30 2.28 -10.08 -0.17
CA VAL A 30 1.41 -9.50 -1.21
C VAL A 30 1.94 -9.77 -2.61
N LEU A 31 3.27 -9.73 -2.80
CA LEU A 31 3.89 -10.04 -4.09
C LEU A 31 3.81 -11.53 -4.45
N ALA A 32 3.81 -12.42 -3.46
CA ALA A 32 3.64 -13.86 -3.67
C ALA A 32 2.18 -14.29 -3.89
N MET A 33 1.22 -13.51 -3.38
CA MET A 33 -0.20 -13.81 -3.47
C MET A 33 -0.78 -13.50 -4.86
N THR A 34 -1.65 -14.38 -5.34
CA THR A 34 -2.50 -14.13 -6.51
C THR A 34 -3.96 -13.97 -6.10
N GLY A 35 -4.69 -13.08 -6.77
CA GLY A 35 -6.11 -12.82 -6.50
C GLY A 35 -6.35 -11.88 -5.31
N ARG A 36 -7.31 -12.24 -4.44
CA ARG A 36 -7.76 -11.33 -3.37
C ARG A 36 -6.76 -11.26 -2.21
N VAL A 37 -6.19 -10.08 -2.02
CA VAL A 37 -5.34 -9.77 -0.87
C VAL A 37 -6.19 -9.49 0.36
N THR A 38 -6.12 -10.36 1.37
CA THR A 38 -6.82 -10.20 2.66
C THR A 38 -5.82 -10.29 3.80
N MET A 39 -6.12 -9.70 4.97
CA MET A 39 -5.23 -9.81 6.15
C MET A 39 -4.95 -11.26 6.56
N LEU A 40 -5.97 -12.12 6.44
CA LEU A 40 -5.82 -13.55 6.71
C LEU A 40 -4.94 -14.23 5.65
N GLY A 41 -5.15 -13.90 4.38
CA GLY A 41 -4.32 -14.36 3.27
C GLY A 41 -2.85 -13.97 3.48
N ILE A 42 -2.58 -12.69 3.78
CA ILE A 42 -1.24 -12.20 4.10
C ILE A 42 -0.65 -13.04 5.23
N SER A 43 -1.37 -13.23 6.34
CA SER A 43 -0.83 -13.99 7.48
C SER A 43 -0.53 -15.47 7.19
N ARG A 44 -1.16 -16.05 6.16
CA ARG A 44 -0.90 -17.43 5.70
C ARG A 44 0.33 -17.51 4.79
N TRP A 45 0.59 -16.43 4.04
CA TRP A 45 1.71 -16.33 3.11
C TRP A 45 2.97 -15.75 3.73
N THR A 46 2.85 -15.05 4.86
CA THR A 46 4.00 -14.62 5.66
C THR A 46 4.53 -15.78 6.51
N GLU A 47 5.85 -15.88 6.60
CA GLU A 47 6.52 -16.81 7.50
C GLU A 47 6.50 -16.33 8.98
N LYS A 48 7.47 -16.81 9.77
CA LYS A 48 7.61 -16.49 11.19
C LYS A 48 7.62 -14.98 11.42
N GLY A 49 6.69 -14.51 12.25
CA GLY A 49 6.55 -13.10 12.61
C GLY A 49 5.34 -12.42 11.97
N GLY A 50 4.80 -12.96 10.89
CA GLY A 50 3.62 -12.43 10.17
C GLY A 50 2.26 -12.93 10.66
N SER A 51 2.12 -13.25 11.96
CA SER A 51 0.82 -13.68 12.51
C SER A 51 -0.32 -12.71 12.15
N TYR A 52 -1.56 -13.18 12.11
CA TYR A 52 -2.73 -12.33 11.85
C TYR A 52 -2.76 -11.07 12.74
N ARG A 53 -2.39 -11.22 14.02
CA ARG A 53 -2.29 -10.10 14.97
C ARG A 53 -1.18 -9.11 14.60
N THR A 54 -0.09 -9.57 14.00
CA THR A 54 0.98 -8.71 13.48
C THR A 54 0.46 -7.86 12.33
N VAL A 55 -0.17 -8.49 11.33
CA VAL A 55 -0.75 -7.83 10.17
C VAL A 55 -1.80 -6.80 10.61
N GLN A 56 -2.68 -7.20 11.53
CA GLN A 56 -3.69 -6.31 12.10
C GLN A 56 -3.07 -5.11 12.83
N ARG A 57 -1.95 -5.29 13.56
CA ARG A 57 -1.24 -4.19 14.23
C ARG A 57 -0.64 -3.21 13.23
N PHE A 58 -0.09 -3.71 12.13
CA PHE A 58 0.44 -2.87 11.05
C PHE A 58 -0.65 -1.96 10.46
N PHE A 59 -1.79 -2.53 10.05
CA PHE A 59 -2.90 -1.74 9.49
C PHE A 59 -3.59 -0.81 10.48
N LYS A 60 -3.37 -1.02 11.79
CA LYS A 60 -3.83 -0.09 12.85
C LYS A 60 -2.81 0.99 13.19
N ALA A 61 -1.57 0.88 12.70
CA ALA A 61 -0.54 1.86 12.99
C ALA A 61 -0.85 3.18 12.27
N LYS A 62 -0.56 4.30 12.95
CA LYS A 62 -0.59 5.62 12.31
C LYS A 62 0.68 5.77 11.49
N ILE A 63 0.54 5.68 10.17
CA ILE A 63 1.64 5.82 9.20
C ILE A 63 1.39 7.09 8.39
N ASP A 64 2.43 7.93 8.28
CA ASP A 64 2.42 9.08 7.39
C ASP A 64 2.65 8.62 5.95
N TRP A 65 1.54 8.22 5.31
CA TRP A 65 1.56 7.68 3.95
C TRP A 65 2.11 8.64 2.89
N PRO A 66 1.76 9.95 2.88
CA PRO A 66 2.37 10.91 1.97
C PRO A 66 3.89 10.94 2.07
N ARG A 67 4.44 11.00 3.29
CA ARG A 67 5.90 11.00 3.50
C ARG A 67 6.53 9.72 3.02
N LEU A 68 5.92 8.57 3.30
CA LEU A 68 6.43 7.25 2.87
C LEU A 68 6.46 7.13 1.34
N ARG A 69 5.39 7.53 0.65
CA ARG A 69 5.36 7.55 -0.83
C ARG A 69 6.42 8.49 -1.41
N TRP A 70 6.59 9.67 -0.83
CA TRP A 70 7.62 10.61 -1.27
C TRP A 70 9.03 10.04 -1.14
N GLN A 71 9.34 9.32 -0.05
CA GLN A 71 10.65 8.67 0.10
C GLN A 71 10.94 7.63 -0.98
N LEU A 72 9.93 6.94 -1.50
CA LEU A 72 10.13 6.00 -2.61
C LEU A 72 10.42 6.72 -3.93
N VAL A 73 9.80 7.87 -4.18
CA VAL A 73 9.94 8.63 -5.44
C VAL A 73 11.19 9.52 -5.45
N LYS A 74 11.57 10.08 -4.30
CA LYS A 74 12.65 11.07 -4.17
C LYS A 74 14.01 10.61 -4.77
N PRO A 75 14.51 9.39 -4.51
CA PRO A 75 15.79 8.95 -5.07
C PRO A 75 15.78 8.92 -6.60
N HIS A 76 14.67 8.49 -7.19
CA HIS A 76 14.51 8.41 -8.64
C HIS A 76 14.44 9.79 -9.30
N THR A 77 13.95 10.81 -8.58
CA THR A 77 13.83 12.18 -9.10
C THR A 77 15.11 13.01 -9.04
N LEU A 78 16.02 12.72 -8.10
CA LEU A 78 17.21 13.55 -7.87
C LEU A 78 18.40 13.22 -8.79
N GLU A 79 18.50 11.99 -9.29
CA GLU A 79 19.66 11.53 -10.07
C GLU A 79 19.47 11.66 -11.59
N THR A 80 18.24 11.92 -12.05
CA THR A 80 17.89 11.85 -13.47
C THR A 80 17.82 13.25 -14.10
N LYS A 81 18.87 13.63 -14.85
CA LYS A 81 18.80 14.78 -15.76
C LYS A 81 18.04 14.36 -17.02
N GLY A 82 16.78 14.77 -17.16
CA GLY A 82 15.95 14.44 -18.31
C GLY A 82 14.58 15.10 -18.29
N THR A 83 13.79 14.88 -19.35
CA THR A 83 12.39 15.31 -19.43
C THR A 83 11.51 14.33 -18.66
N TRP A 84 10.73 14.86 -17.71
CA TRP A 84 9.77 14.07 -16.93
C TRP A 84 8.41 14.07 -17.62
N LEU A 85 7.85 12.90 -17.86
CA LEU A 85 6.46 12.75 -18.26
C LEU A 85 5.63 12.40 -17.02
N LEU A 86 4.82 13.35 -16.56
CA LEU A 86 3.85 13.10 -15.50
C LEU A 86 2.57 12.56 -16.14
N ILE A 87 2.22 11.32 -15.80
CA ILE A 87 0.97 10.70 -16.23
C ILE A 87 0.10 10.55 -14.98
N GLY A 88 -1.07 11.18 -15.00
CA GLY A 88 -2.09 10.99 -13.99
C GLY A 88 -3.27 10.25 -14.61
N ASP A 89 -3.73 9.22 -13.91
CA ASP A 89 -5.01 8.57 -14.18
C ASP A 89 -5.70 8.36 -12.83
N GLU A 90 -7.02 8.49 -12.80
CA GLU A 90 -7.80 8.32 -11.58
C GLU A 90 -8.53 6.98 -11.65
N VAL A 91 -8.24 6.08 -10.70
CA VAL A 91 -8.92 4.79 -10.61
C VAL A 91 -9.89 4.79 -9.45
N MET A 92 -11.15 4.51 -9.76
CA MET A 92 -12.18 4.29 -8.75
C MET A 92 -12.16 2.83 -8.29
N VAL A 93 -11.94 2.60 -6.99
CA VAL A 93 -12.07 1.27 -6.39
C VAL A 93 -13.23 1.27 -5.42
N THR A 94 -14.23 0.44 -5.69
CA THR A 94 -15.34 0.20 -4.77
C THR A 94 -14.80 -0.42 -3.49
N LYS A 95 -15.13 0.15 -2.34
CA LYS A 95 -14.74 -0.40 -1.04
C LYS A 95 -15.93 -1.06 -0.37
N SER A 96 -15.72 -2.23 0.23
CA SER A 96 -16.70 -2.87 1.09
C SER A 96 -16.55 -2.36 2.52
N GLY A 97 -17.61 -1.79 3.10
CA GLY A 97 -17.64 -1.35 4.49
C GLY A 97 -18.32 0.02 4.66
N GLN A 98 -18.77 0.31 5.88
CA GLN A 98 -19.50 1.54 6.22
C GLN A 98 -18.61 2.64 6.81
N GLN A 99 -17.35 2.33 7.16
CA GLN A 99 -16.43 3.24 7.84
C GLN A 99 -15.07 3.25 7.15
N THR A 100 -15.01 3.86 5.97
CA THR A 100 -13.74 4.19 5.31
C THR A 100 -13.68 5.69 5.13
N HIS A 101 -12.64 6.33 5.66
CA HIS A 101 -12.45 7.77 5.48
C HIS A 101 -12.07 8.06 4.02
N GLY A 102 -12.59 9.15 3.46
CA GLY A 102 -12.35 9.51 2.05
C GLY A 102 -13.21 8.72 1.05
N LEU A 103 -14.33 8.14 1.48
CA LEU A 103 -15.35 7.64 0.57
C LEU A 103 -16.09 8.81 -0.06
N GLY A 104 -16.01 8.92 -1.38
CA GLY A 104 -16.88 9.77 -2.18
C GLY A 104 -18.08 8.99 -2.71
N ILE A 105 -19.11 9.71 -3.12
CA ILE A 105 -20.21 9.14 -3.90
C ILE A 105 -19.84 9.34 -5.37
N PHE A 106 -19.62 8.24 -6.08
CA PHE A 106 -19.30 8.27 -7.50
C PHE A 106 -20.39 7.57 -8.31
N PHE A 107 -20.65 8.11 -9.50
CA PHE A 107 -21.51 7.50 -10.51
C PHE A 107 -20.64 6.86 -11.57
N HIS A 108 -20.79 5.56 -11.76
CA HIS A 108 -20.06 4.81 -12.76
C HIS A 108 -21.04 4.45 -13.90
N PRO A 109 -20.71 4.71 -15.18
CA PRO A 109 -21.66 4.57 -16.29
C PRO A 109 -22.20 3.14 -16.46
N PHE A 110 -21.47 2.14 -15.96
CA PHE A 110 -21.85 0.72 -16.03
C PHE A 110 -22.65 0.23 -14.81
N THR A 111 -22.94 1.10 -13.84
CA THR A 111 -23.65 0.73 -12.61
C THR A 111 -24.78 1.71 -12.34
N THR A 112 -26.03 1.25 -12.38
CA THR A 112 -27.24 2.07 -12.13
C THR A 112 -27.38 2.51 -10.66
N ARG A 113 -26.42 2.17 -9.79
CA ARG A 113 -26.44 2.44 -8.36
C ARG A 113 -25.26 3.31 -7.97
N ARG A 114 -25.51 4.25 -7.05
CA ARG A 114 -24.46 5.02 -6.36
C ARG A 114 -23.48 4.05 -5.70
N CYS A 115 -22.20 4.18 -6.00
CA CYS A 115 -21.17 3.39 -5.36
C CYS A 115 -20.34 4.28 -4.44
N LEU A 116 -20.13 3.81 -3.21
CA LEU A 116 -19.11 4.37 -2.33
C LEU A 116 -17.76 3.88 -2.81
N ALA A 117 -16.95 4.80 -3.31
CA ALA A 117 -15.63 4.49 -3.84
C ALA A 117 -14.61 5.49 -3.30
N CYS A 118 -13.34 5.08 -3.32
CA CYS A 118 -12.21 6.00 -3.19
C CYS A 118 -11.64 6.22 -4.60
N ALA A 119 -11.42 7.49 -4.94
CA ALA A 119 -10.55 7.87 -6.04
C ALA A 119 -9.12 7.99 -5.51
N PHE A 120 -8.14 7.54 -6.29
CA PHE A 120 -6.71 7.55 -5.97
C PHE A 120 -5.94 8.24 -7.07
#